data_AF-A0A954P4M3-F1
#
_entry.id   AF-A0A954P4M3-F1
#
_cell.length_a   1.000
_cell.length_b   1.000
_cell.length_c   1.000
_cell.angle_alpha   90.00
_cell.angle_beta   90.00
_cell.angle_gamma   90.00
#
_symmetry.space_group_name_H-M   'P 1'
#
loop_
_entity.id
_entity.type
_entity.pdbx_description
1 polymer ?
#
loop_
_entity_poly.entity_id
_entity_poly.type
_entity_poly.pdbx_seq_one_letter_code
_entity_poly.pdbx_strand_id
1 'polypeptide(L)'
;QHALAPDKPWLLYYATGTAHAPHHAPKEWIDKYKGKFDQGWDKVREETLARQIEAGVVPPGTKLTTRPEQIQAWDTLTPDQKRLYARMMEVYAGALSYADDQIGRILDSLEESGQLDNTLVIFIMGDNGASAEGSLQGTTNEVATAANGVTESEEFLLSMIDELGGPLTYNHYPVGWAHAMDSPMQWTKQVASHFGGTRNGMAISWPKRIKDRGGIRHQFHHVIDIAPTILEAVGVEFPQQFNGVAQKPVEGISMMYTFDEAAAKDRRTTQYFEMLGNQGIYHEGWMASALRGVPWASENPPMNLLDMPWELYHVEEDFSQSTDLAKQHPEKLAELVKLFFAEAARYQVLPLDDRKTARLNVANRPSLTEGRTTFSYPNLLRLPEGAAPDLKHRSHTISARVTIPAEGADGMLFTQGGRFAGYALYVHEGKLVYHYNLAGVERFTVQSEGKVPTGEVTLKAVYVTDADKPFAGAKVTLFANDRKLAEGRVEKSIPNRVTLDETLDIGFDTGTPINDDYELPFLFKGRLKAVTIKLD
;
A
#
# COMPACT_ATOMS: atom_id res chain seq x y z
N GLN A 1 17.83 2.83 -26.74
CA GLN A 1 19.09 3.54 -26.39
C GLN A 1 20.30 2.85 -26.99
N HIS A 2 20.56 1.57 -26.68
CA HIS A 2 21.76 0.84 -27.15
C HIS A 2 21.95 0.85 -28.69
N ALA A 3 20.87 0.77 -29.47
CA ALA A 3 20.95 0.86 -30.93
C ALA A 3 21.41 2.24 -31.49
N LEU A 4 21.21 3.32 -30.73
CA LEU A 4 21.56 4.69 -31.15
C LEU A 4 22.84 5.21 -30.48
N ALA A 5 23.13 4.74 -29.27
CA ALA A 5 24.29 5.14 -28.47
C ALA A 5 24.75 3.94 -27.62
N PRO A 6 25.43 2.94 -28.23
CA PRO A 6 25.82 1.70 -27.56
C PRO A 6 26.77 1.94 -26.38
N ASP A 7 27.57 3.01 -26.43
CA ASP A 7 28.53 3.34 -25.37
C ASP A 7 27.92 4.10 -24.18
N LYS A 8 26.63 4.48 -24.25
CA LYS A 8 25.99 5.24 -23.17
C LYS A 8 25.37 4.29 -22.14
N PRO A 9 25.81 4.31 -20.86
CA PRO A 9 25.21 3.48 -19.82
C PRO A 9 23.76 3.88 -19.54
N TRP A 10 23.04 3.00 -18.84
CA TRP A 10 21.65 3.20 -18.45
C TRP A 10 21.46 2.85 -16.97
N LEU A 11 20.42 3.43 -16.38
CA LEU A 11 19.90 3.09 -15.05
C LEU A 11 18.43 2.70 -15.24
N LEU A 12 18.07 1.50 -14.80
CA LEU A 12 16.68 1.04 -14.73
C LEU A 12 16.29 0.94 -13.26
N TYR A 13 15.27 1.69 -12.87
CA TYR A 13 14.59 1.49 -11.60
C TYR A 13 13.27 0.77 -11.87
N TYR A 14 13.23 -0.53 -11.58
CA TYR A 14 12.07 -1.38 -11.81
C TYR A 14 11.42 -1.73 -10.46
N ALA A 15 10.37 -1.00 -10.11
CA ALA A 15 9.64 -1.14 -8.85
C ALA A 15 8.18 -1.47 -9.14
N THR A 16 7.86 -2.77 -9.21
CA THR A 16 6.48 -3.25 -9.42
C THR A 16 5.63 -3.09 -8.16
N GLY A 17 4.33 -2.90 -8.31
CA GLY A 17 3.39 -2.91 -7.17
C GLY A 17 2.97 -4.31 -6.68
N THR A 18 3.62 -5.38 -7.13
CA THR A 18 3.29 -6.76 -6.70
C THR A 18 3.55 -6.95 -5.20
N ALA A 19 2.93 -7.98 -4.61
CA ALA A 19 3.02 -8.29 -3.17
C ALA A 19 2.56 -7.18 -2.21
N HIS A 20 2.09 -6.04 -2.74
CA HIS A 20 1.17 -5.12 -2.07
C HIS A 20 -0.26 -5.53 -2.39
N ALA A 21 -1.23 -5.18 -1.53
CA ALA A 21 -2.63 -5.32 -1.91
C ALA A 21 -3.00 -4.38 -3.07
N PRO A 22 -3.88 -4.82 -3.97
CA PRO A 22 -4.53 -6.11 -3.95
C PRO A 22 -3.64 -7.22 -4.53
N HIS A 23 -3.61 -8.37 -3.87
CA HIS A 23 -2.81 -9.49 -4.37
C HIS A 23 -3.48 -10.09 -5.60
N HIS A 24 -2.95 -9.84 -6.80
CA HIS A 24 -3.50 -10.33 -8.08
C HIS A 24 -2.47 -11.12 -8.88
N ALA A 25 -2.93 -12.19 -9.53
CA ALA A 25 -2.13 -12.94 -10.49
C ALA A 25 -3.04 -13.70 -11.48
N PRO A 26 -2.55 -14.10 -12.66
CA PRO A 26 -3.29 -15.03 -13.50
C PRO A 26 -3.60 -16.33 -12.73
N LYS A 27 -4.78 -16.89 -12.97
CA LYS A 27 -5.31 -18.01 -12.19
C LYS A 27 -4.36 -19.22 -12.17
N GLU A 28 -3.71 -19.50 -13.29
CA GLU A 28 -2.75 -20.59 -13.42
C GLU A 28 -1.50 -20.43 -12.55
N TRP A 29 -1.15 -19.20 -12.16
CA TRP A 29 -0.05 -18.94 -11.22
C TRP A 29 -0.49 -19.17 -9.77
N ILE A 30 -1.70 -18.75 -9.43
CA ILE A 30 -2.29 -18.98 -8.10
C ILE A 30 -2.46 -20.48 -7.86
N ASP A 31 -2.98 -21.21 -8.85
CA ASP A 31 -3.31 -22.64 -8.70
C ASP A 31 -2.06 -23.53 -8.51
N LYS A 32 -0.84 -23.06 -8.84
CA LYS A 32 0.43 -23.75 -8.50
C LYS A 32 0.64 -23.93 -6.99
N TYR A 33 0.02 -23.05 -6.19
CA TYR A 33 0.17 -23.02 -4.74
C TYR A 33 -0.94 -23.75 -3.99
N LYS A 34 -1.90 -24.36 -4.69
CA LYS A 34 -3.02 -25.07 -4.06
C LYS A 34 -2.55 -26.08 -3.02
N GLY A 35 -2.98 -25.90 -1.77
CA GLY A 35 -2.68 -26.77 -0.62
C GLY A 35 -1.25 -26.64 -0.07
N LYS A 36 -0.45 -25.68 -0.56
CA LYS A 36 0.94 -25.47 -0.07
C LYS A 36 1.02 -24.73 1.27
N PHE A 37 -0.11 -24.22 1.74
CA PHE A 37 -0.24 -23.40 2.95
C PHE A 37 -1.24 -23.96 3.97
N ASP A 38 -1.74 -25.19 3.78
CA ASP A 38 -2.73 -25.84 4.65
C ASP A 38 -2.19 -26.12 6.07
N GLN A 39 -0.87 -26.23 6.20
CA GLN A 39 -0.17 -26.37 7.47
C GLN A 39 -0.19 -25.08 8.32
N GLY A 40 -0.52 -23.94 7.71
CA GLY A 40 -0.75 -22.69 8.41
C GLY A 40 0.50 -21.88 8.77
N TRP A 41 0.27 -20.62 9.16
CA TRP A 41 1.34 -19.67 9.45
C TRP A 41 2.31 -20.17 10.52
N ASP A 42 1.84 -20.81 11.59
CA ASP A 42 2.71 -21.28 12.67
C ASP A 42 3.74 -22.28 12.18
N LYS A 43 3.30 -23.25 11.35
CA LYS A 43 4.20 -24.26 10.81
C LYS A 43 5.11 -23.69 9.72
N VAL A 44 4.58 -22.81 8.87
CA VAL A 44 5.37 -22.14 7.82
C VAL A 44 6.51 -21.32 8.43
N ARG A 45 6.32 -20.71 9.61
CA ARG A 45 7.39 -20.00 10.33
C ARG A 45 8.54 -20.93 10.71
N GLU A 46 8.24 -22.07 11.30
CA GLU A 46 9.23 -23.09 11.67
C GLU A 46 10.00 -23.60 10.43
N GLU A 47 9.27 -23.94 9.37
CA GLU A 47 9.84 -24.45 8.12
C GLU A 47 10.71 -23.41 7.42
N THR A 48 10.31 -22.14 7.46
CA THR A 48 11.04 -21.02 6.85
C THR A 48 12.36 -20.80 7.55
N LEU A 49 12.36 -20.73 8.88
CA LEU A 49 13.59 -20.59 9.65
C LEU A 49 14.54 -21.78 9.43
N ALA A 50 14.01 -23.01 9.41
CA ALA A 50 14.82 -24.20 9.15
C ALA A 50 15.52 -24.12 7.78
N ARG A 51 14.79 -23.76 6.72
CA ARG A 51 15.36 -23.57 5.37
C ARG A 51 16.36 -22.42 5.30
N GLN A 52 16.10 -21.31 5.99
CA GLN A 52 17.00 -20.16 6.04
C GLN A 52 18.33 -20.50 6.73
N ILE A 53 18.28 -21.29 7.81
CA ILE A 53 19.48 -21.81 8.48
C ILE A 53 20.24 -22.78 7.58
N GLU A 54 19.53 -23.71 6.93
CA GLU A 54 20.13 -24.66 5.98
C GLU A 54 20.83 -23.94 4.81
N ALA A 55 20.23 -22.87 4.29
CA ALA A 55 20.80 -22.05 3.23
C ALA A 55 21.94 -21.12 3.71
N GLY A 56 22.17 -21.00 5.01
CA GLY A 56 23.22 -20.15 5.61
C GLY A 56 22.90 -18.65 5.62
N VAL A 57 21.72 -18.22 5.16
CA VAL A 57 21.30 -16.80 5.18
C VAL A 57 20.94 -16.32 6.59
N VAL A 58 20.60 -17.25 7.48
CA VAL A 58 20.33 -17.00 8.89
C VAL A 58 21.33 -17.81 9.74
N PRO A 59 21.93 -17.22 10.79
CA PRO A 59 22.90 -17.93 11.63
C PRO A 59 22.33 -19.18 12.31
N PRO A 60 23.12 -20.27 12.44
CA PRO A 60 22.73 -21.43 13.23
C PRO A 60 22.35 -21.05 14.67
N GLY A 61 21.31 -21.69 15.21
CA GLY A 61 20.83 -21.42 16.57
C GLY A 61 19.92 -20.19 16.70
N THR A 62 19.65 -19.47 15.61
CA THR A 62 18.63 -18.41 15.58
C THR A 62 17.29 -18.96 16.09
N LYS A 63 16.64 -18.21 16.97
CA LYS A 63 15.36 -18.58 17.56
C LYS A 63 14.22 -17.99 16.77
N LEU A 64 13.09 -18.70 16.75
CA LEU A 64 11.85 -18.13 16.25
C LEU A 64 11.23 -17.25 17.34
N THR A 65 10.81 -16.04 16.99
CA THR A 65 10.12 -15.14 17.93
C THR A 65 8.71 -15.66 18.27
N THR A 66 8.24 -15.32 19.46
CA THR A 66 6.91 -15.67 19.92
C THR A 66 5.85 -14.98 19.06
N ARG A 67 4.79 -15.71 18.69
CA ARG A 67 3.63 -15.12 18.02
C ARG A 67 2.95 -14.11 18.95
N PRO A 68 2.70 -12.86 18.50
CA PRO A 68 1.89 -11.91 19.27
C PRO A 68 0.54 -12.51 19.68
N GLU A 69 0.11 -12.26 20.92
CA GLU A 69 -1.12 -12.86 21.49
C GLU A 69 -2.39 -12.51 20.71
N GLN A 70 -2.39 -11.37 20.01
CA GLN A 70 -3.51 -10.92 19.18
C GLN A 70 -3.66 -11.74 17.89
N ILE A 71 -2.63 -12.49 17.49
CA ILE A 71 -2.69 -13.38 16.33
C ILE A 71 -3.11 -14.77 16.81
N GLN A 72 -4.26 -15.22 16.35
CA GLN A 72 -4.80 -16.54 16.67
C GLN A 72 -3.83 -17.66 16.26
N ALA A 73 -3.77 -18.73 17.05
CA ALA A 73 -3.05 -19.95 16.66
C ALA A 73 -3.74 -20.61 15.48
N TRP A 74 -3.00 -21.09 14.49
CA TRP A 74 -3.60 -21.74 13.32
C TRP A 74 -4.49 -22.92 13.71
N ASP A 75 -4.06 -23.71 14.70
CA ASP A 75 -4.79 -24.90 15.13
C ASP A 75 -6.09 -24.65 15.89
N THR A 76 -6.37 -23.40 16.27
CA THR A 76 -7.65 -23.03 16.89
C THR A 76 -8.67 -22.48 15.89
N LEU A 77 -8.30 -22.33 14.62
CA LEU A 77 -9.20 -21.89 13.55
C LEU A 77 -10.19 -22.99 13.14
N THR A 78 -11.36 -22.56 12.67
CA THR A 78 -12.35 -23.46 12.05
C THR A 78 -11.83 -24.00 10.70
N PRO A 79 -12.38 -25.11 10.19
CA PRO A 79 -12.03 -25.61 8.86
C PRO A 79 -12.23 -24.58 7.73
N ASP A 80 -13.30 -23.79 7.80
CA ASP A 80 -13.59 -22.76 6.79
C ASP A 80 -12.61 -21.59 6.86
N GLN A 81 -12.23 -21.16 8.06
CA GLN A 81 -11.17 -20.17 8.26
C GLN A 81 -9.83 -20.66 7.70
N LYS A 82 -9.43 -21.90 8.02
CA LYS A 82 -8.19 -22.49 7.48
C LYS A 82 -8.20 -22.51 5.95
N ARG A 83 -9.32 -22.93 5.34
CA ARG A 83 -9.49 -22.96 3.87
C ARG A 83 -9.37 -21.57 3.26
N LEU A 84 -10.09 -20.59 3.80
CA LEU A 84 -10.08 -19.21 3.31
C LEU A 84 -8.70 -18.57 3.44
N TYR A 85 -8.09 -18.69 4.62
CA TYR A 85 -6.82 -18.04 4.92
C TYR A 85 -5.67 -18.67 4.14
N ALA A 86 -5.66 -20.00 3.95
CA ALA A 86 -4.71 -20.66 3.06
C ALA A 86 -4.86 -20.16 1.63
N ARG A 87 -6.10 -20.06 1.11
CA ARG A 87 -6.36 -19.54 -0.24
C ARG A 87 -5.81 -18.11 -0.44
N MET A 88 -6.00 -17.23 0.53
CA MET A 88 -5.43 -15.86 0.46
C MET A 88 -3.90 -15.86 0.38
N MET A 89 -3.23 -16.81 1.02
CA MET A 89 -1.77 -16.97 0.93
C MET A 89 -1.33 -17.59 -0.39
N GLU A 90 -2.09 -18.52 -0.95
CA GLU A 90 -1.86 -19.06 -2.30
C GLU A 90 -1.90 -17.96 -3.37
N VAL A 91 -2.87 -17.05 -3.24
CA VAL A 91 -3.01 -15.88 -4.13
C VAL A 91 -1.77 -14.98 -4.04
N TYR A 92 -1.33 -14.66 -2.82
CA TYR A 92 -0.10 -13.88 -2.62
C TYR A 92 1.12 -14.57 -3.22
N ALA A 93 1.30 -15.87 -2.97
CA ALA A 93 2.42 -16.63 -3.52
C ALA A 93 2.38 -16.69 -5.05
N GLY A 94 1.18 -16.84 -5.64
CA GLY A 94 0.98 -16.76 -7.08
C GLY A 94 1.38 -15.40 -7.67
N ALA A 95 0.99 -14.30 -7.01
CA ALA A 95 1.33 -12.94 -7.41
C ALA A 95 2.83 -12.67 -7.34
N LEU A 96 3.49 -13.08 -6.25
CA LEU A 96 4.93 -12.89 -6.07
C LEU A 96 5.74 -13.69 -7.09
N SER A 97 5.37 -14.96 -7.32
CA SER A 97 6.08 -15.81 -8.29
C SER A 97 5.85 -15.40 -9.74
N TYR A 98 4.67 -14.86 -10.06
CA TYR A 98 4.45 -14.30 -11.38
C TYR A 98 5.31 -13.05 -11.61
N ALA A 99 5.49 -12.22 -10.59
CA ALA A 99 6.39 -11.07 -10.67
C ALA A 99 7.86 -11.48 -10.82
N ASP A 100 8.30 -12.51 -10.10
CA ASP A 100 9.65 -13.08 -10.25
C ASP A 100 9.90 -13.56 -11.69
N ASP A 101 8.94 -14.26 -12.30
CA ASP A 101 8.99 -14.66 -13.72
C ASP A 101 9.13 -13.44 -14.66
N GLN A 102 8.44 -12.34 -14.37
CA GLN A 102 8.57 -11.11 -15.16
C GLN A 102 9.92 -10.42 -14.96
N ILE A 103 10.52 -10.51 -13.78
CA ILE A 103 11.90 -10.04 -13.52
C ILE A 103 12.90 -10.89 -14.30
N GLY A 104 12.68 -12.22 -14.36
CA GLY A 104 13.48 -13.15 -15.17
C GLY A 104 13.61 -12.68 -16.62
N ARG A 105 12.51 -12.25 -17.25
CA ARG A 105 12.52 -11.73 -18.63
C ARG A 105 13.43 -10.51 -18.83
N ILE A 106 13.61 -9.67 -17.80
CA ILE A 106 14.55 -8.54 -17.85
C ILE A 106 15.99 -9.07 -17.85
N LEU A 107 16.28 -10.03 -16.98
CA LEU A 107 17.62 -10.64 -16.89
C LEU A 107 17.96 -11.42 -18.17
N ASP A 108 17.01 -12.19 -18.73
CA ASP A 108 17.17 -12.89 -20.00
C ASP A 108 17.51 -11.91 -21.13
N SER A 109 16.79 -10.78 -21.22
CA SER A 109 17.10 -9.74 -22.21
C SER A 109 18.49 -9.12 -22.02
N LEU A 110 19.01 -9.05 -20.79
CA LEU A 110 20.37 -8.57 -20.54
C LEU A 110 21.41 -9.62 -20.96
N GLU A 111 21.11 -10.91 -20.79
CA GLU A 111 21.96 -12.01 -21.22
C GLU A 111 22.01 -12.11 -22.75
N GLU A 112 20.86 -12.12 -23.41
CA GLU A 112 20.74 -12.18 -24.87
C GLU A 112 21.44 -11.02 -25.58
N SER A 113 21.44 -9.83 -24.96
CA SER A 113 22.13 -8.65 -25.47
C SER A 113 23.61 -8.56 -25.08
N GLY A 114 24.13 -9.53 -24.30
CA GLY A 114 25.52 -9.55 -23.83
C GLY A 114 25.87 -8.49 -22.79
N GLN A 115 24.87 -7.87 -22.15
CA GLN A 115 25.05 -6.78 -21.19
C GLN A 115 25.06 -7.24 -19.73
N LEU A 116 24.54 -8.44 -19.43
CA LEU A 116 24.37 -8.92 -18.05
C LEU A 116 25.66 -8.89 -17.24
N ASP A 117 26.78 -9.34 -17.84
CA ASP A 117 28.07 -9.41 -17.13
C ASP A 117 28.54 -8.05 -16.60
N ASN A 118 28.26 -6.97 -17.33
CA ASN A 118 28.66 -5.60 -16.97
C ASN A 118 27.52 -4.80 -16.31
N THR A 119 26.43 -5.44 -15.93
CA THR A 119 25.31 -4.79 -15.24
C THR A 119 25.40 -5.04 -13.74
N LEU A 120 25.33 -3.98 -12.93
CA LEU A 120 25.10 -4.07 -11.49
C LEU A 120 23.59 -4.24 -11.24
N VAL A 121 23.18 -5.43 -10.86
CA VAL A 121 21.81 -5.75 -10.44
C VAL A 121 21.75 -5.71 -8.92
N ILE A 122 20.83 -4.89 -8.40
CA ILE A 122 20.49 -4.85 -6.98
C ILE A 122 19.02 -5.22 -6.86
N PHE A 123 18.74 -6.40 -6.32
CA PHE A 123 17.40 -6.87 -6.03
C PHE A 123 17.16 -6.78 -4.54
N ILE A 124 16.07 -6.11 -4.15
CA ILE A 124 15.61 -6.01 -2.77
C ILE A 124 14.20 -6.63 -2.74
N MET A 125 14.03 -7.68 -1.94
CA MET A 125 12.75 -8.32 -1.72
C MET A 125 11.90 -7.43 -0.81
N GLY A 126 11.11 -6.55 -1.40
CA GLY A 126 10.24 -5.61 -0.68
C GLY A 126 10.91 -4.28 -0.32
N ASP A 127 10.09 -3.28 -0.04
CA ASP A 127 10.51 -1.96 0.47
C ASP A 127 10.31 -1.84 2.00
N ASN A 128 9.71 -2.86 2.62
CA ASN A 128 9.43 -3.02 4.05
C ASN A 128 9.07 -4.50 4.32
N GLY A 129 8.89 -4.84 5.60
CA GLY A 129 8.35 -6.14 6.00
C GLY A 129 6.98 -6.47 5.42
N ALA A 130 6.51 -7.69 5.64
CA ALA A 130 5.23 -8.14 5.10
C ALA A 130 4.06 -7.29 5.60
N SER A 131 3.11 -6.98 4.71
CA SER A 131 1.99 -6.11 5.07
C SER A 131 1.01 -6.84 5.99
N ALA A 132 0.55 -6.17 7.05
CA ALA A 132 -0.45 -6.67 8.01
C ALA A 132 -1.79 -5.92 7.89
N GLU A 133 -2.05 -5.31 6.73
CA GLU A 133 -3.18 -4.40 6.51
C GLU A 133 -4.48 -5.14 6.12
N GLY A 134 -4.43 -6.46 5.96
CA GLY A 134 -5.60 -7.30 5.66
C GLY A 134 -6.46 -7.71 6.86
N SER A 135 -6.31 -7.11 8.04
CA SER A 135 -7.03 -7.50 9.27
C SER A 135 -6.70 -8.91 9.79
N LEU A 136 -7.28 -9.29 10.94
CA LEU A 136 -7.07 -10.61 11.54
C LEU A 136 -7.65 -11.78 10.72
N GLN A 137 -8.56 -11.49 9.77
CA GLN A 137 -9.27 -12.49 8.97
C GLN A 137 -9.00 -12.38 7.46
N GLY A 138 -8.12 -11.48 7.03
CA GLY A 138 -8.02 -11.13 5.61
C GLY A 138 -9.16 -10.20 5.20
N THR A 139 -9.17 -9.82 3.92
CA THR A 139 -10.22 -8.95 3.37
C THR A 139 -10.36 -9.13 1.87
N THR A 140 -11.56 -8.89 1.34
CA THR A 140 -11.75 -8.75 -0.12
C THR A 140 -11.51 -7.33 -0.60
N ASN A 141 -11.39 -6.36 0.31
CA ASN A 141 -11.15 -4.95 0.00
C ASN A 141 -10.38 -4.22 1.12
N GLU A 142 -9.06 -4.08 0.96
CA GLU A 142 -8.18 -3.40 1.93
C GLU A 142 -8.64 -1.96 2.23
N VAL A 143 -9.06 -1.20 1.22
CA VAL A 143 -9.50 0.20 1.42
C VAL A 143 -10.80 0.23 2.23
N ALA A 144 -11.69 -0.75 2.04
CA ALA A 144 -12.91 -0.88 2.83
C ALA A 144 -12.60 -1.11 4.32
N THR A 145 -11.74 -2.08 4.61
CA THR A 145 -11.47 -2.51 5.99
C THR A 145 -10.49 -1.57 6.70
N ALA A 146 -9.33 -1.29 6.10
CA ALA A 146 -8.25 -0.53 6.73
C ALA A 146 -8.54 0.99 6.79
N ALA A 147 -9.06 1.58 5.71
CA ALA A 147 -9.30 3.02 5.65
C ALA A 147 -10.72 3.40 6.08
N ASN A 148 -11.72 2.55 5.81
CA ASN A 148 -13.12 2.89 6.04
C ASN A 148 -13.77 2.16 7.21
N GLY A 149 -13.12 1.19 7.86
CA GLY A 149 -13.70 0.46 8.99
C GLY A 149 -14.96 -0.34 8.62
N VAL A 150 -15.09 -0.73 7.35
CA VAL A 150 -16.14 -1.63 6.89
C VAL A 150 -15.80 -3.05 7.36
N THR A 151 -16.79 -3.76 7.89
CA THR A 151 -16.63 -5.15 8.33
C THR A 151 -17.18 -6.09 7.27
N GLU A 152 -16.42 -7.14 6.95
CA GLU A 152 -16.83 -8.24 6.09
C GLU A 152 -17.16 -9.46 6.97
N SER A 153 -18.30 -10.13 6.73
CA SER A 153 -18.61 -11.37 7.44
C SER A 153 -17.79 -12.53 6.89
N GLU A 154 -17.55 -13.57 7.71
CA GLU A 154 -16.89 -14.80 7.24
C GLU A 154 -17.66 -15.44 6.06
N GLU A 155 -19.00 -15.42 6.11
CA GLU A 155 -19.86 -15.89 5.01
C GLU A 155 -19.61 -15.13 3.70
N PHE A 156 -19.47 -13.80 3.77
CA PHE A 156 -19.17 -12.99 2.60
C PHE A 156 -17.75 -13.24 2.06
N LEU A 157 -16.75 -13.36 2.94
CA LEU A 157 -15.40 -13.69 2.51
C LEU A 157 -15.34 -15.06 1.81
N LEU A 158 -16.05 -16.05 2.34
CA LEU A 158 -16.15 -17.39 1.76
C LEU A 158 -16.89 -17.40 0.43
N SER A 159 -17.92 -16.58 0.25
CA SER A 159 -18.63 -16.49 -1.04
C SER A 159 -17.76 -15.90 -2.15
N MET A 160 -16.72 -15.13 -1.80
CA MET A 160 -15.76 -14.52 -2.72
C MET A 160 -14.48 -15.34 -2.93
N ILE A 161 -14.35 -16.53 -2.31
CA ILE A 161 -13.09 -17.29 -2.26
C ILE A 161 -12.50 -17.61 -3.64
N ASP A 162 -13.35 -17.87 -4.63
CA ASP A 162 -12.95 -18.22 -5.99
C ASP A 162 -12.58 -16.99 -6.84
N GLU A 163 -12.99 -15.79 -6.41
CA GLU A 163 -12.68 -14.51 -7.04
C GLU A 163 -11.38 -13.88 -6.51
N LEU A 164 -10.90 -14.35 -5.35
CA LEU A 164 -9.65 -13.87 -4.74
C LEU A 164 -8.48 -14.01 -5.71
N GLY A 165 -7.75 -12.92 -5.91
CA GLY A 165 -6.65 -12.84 -6.87
C GLY A 165 -7.03 -12.34 -8.24
N GLY A 166 -8.33 -12.21 -8.51
CA GLY A 166 -8.87 -11.70 -9.76
C GLY A 166 -9.22 -10.21 -9.71
N PRO A 167 -9.66 -9.64 -10.84
CA PRO A 167 -10.00 -8.22 -10.97
C PRO A 167 -11.26 -7.80 -10.21
N LEU A 168 -11.98 -8.74 -9.59
CA LEU A 168 -13.20 -8.48 -8.84
C LEU A 168 -12.97 -8.23 -7.34
N THR A 169 -11.74 -8.39 -6.85
CA THR A 169 -11.39 -8.19 -5.44
C THR A 169 -10.26 -7.18 -5.29
N TYR A 170 -10.23 -6.45 -4.18
CA TYR A 170 -9.09 -5.67 -3.71
C TYR A 170 -8.47 -6.35 -2.47
N ASN A 171 -8.12 -7.64 -2.61
CA ASN A 171 -7.93 -8.54 -1.46
C ASN A 171 -6.55 -8.45 -0.80
N HIS A 172 -6.53 -8.77 0.49
CA HIS A 172 -5.32 -8.93 1.31
C HIS A 172 -5.48 -10.14 2.25
N TYR A 173 -4.37 -10.83 2.58
CA TYR A 173 -4.35 -11.96 3.53
C TYR A 173 -4.45 -11.53 5.02
N PRO A 174 -4.78 -12.46 5.94
CA PRO A 174 -4.75 -12.21 7.39
C PRO A 174 -3.38 -11.86 7.97
N VAL A 175 -3.34 -11.06 9.03
CA VAL A 175 -2.13 -10.68 9.80
C VAL A 175 -1.21 -11.87 10.14
N GLY A 176 -1.77 -13.06 10.41
CA GLY A 176 -0.99 -14.26 10.69
C GLY A 176 -0.01 -14.63 9.57
N TRP A 177 -0.38 -14.40 8.31
CA TRP A 177 0.51 -14.61 7.16
C TRP A 177 1.58 -13.53 7.03
N ALA A 178 1.28 -12.27 7.37
CA ALA A 178 2.29 -11.21 7.43
C ALA A 178 3.44 -11.63 8.36
N HIS A 179 3.08 -11.97 9.60
CA HIS A 179 4.03 -12.43 10.61
C HIS A 179 4.74 -13.74 10.22
N ALA A 180 4.11 -14.58 9.38
CA ALA A 180 4.78 -15.76 8.84
C ALA A 180 5.89 -15.40 7.85
N MET A 181 5.63 -14.44 6.97
CA MET A 181 6.57 -14.00 5.94
C MET A 181 7.75 -13.22 6.50
N ASP A 182 7.58 -12.60 7.67
CA ASP A 182 8.67 -11.91 8.39
C ASP A 182 9.54 -12.85 9.24
N SER A 183 9.40 -14.17 9.10
CA SER A 183 10.18 -15.13 9.88
C SER A 183 11.69 -14.96 9.70
N PRO A 184 12.48 -15.01 10.80
CA PRO A 184 12.10 -15.36 12.17
C PRO A 184 11.75 -14.17 13.09
N MET A 185 11.55 -12.98 12.54
CA MET A 185 11.51 -11.70 13.27
C MET A 185 10.22 -11.48 14.06
N GLN A 186 10.24 -10.46 14.92
CA GLN A 186 9.03 -9.89 15.51
C GLN A 186 8.39 -8.88 14.57
N TRP A 187 7.06 -8.80 14.64
CA TRP A 187 6.25 -7.78 13.96
C TRP A 187 6.39 -7.79 12.44
N THR A 188 5.89 -6.74 11.81
CA THR A 188 5.63 -6.67 10.37
C THR A 188 5.76 -5.22 9.87
N LYS A 189 5.36 -4.94 8.62
CA LYS A 189 5.24 -3.58 8.05
C LYS A 189 4.68 -2.55 9.06
N GLN A 190 5.18 -1.31 8.95
CA GLN A 190 4.93 -0.16 9.83
C GLN A 190 5.65 -0.17 11.19
N VAL A 191 6.18 -1.32 11.64
CA VAL A 191 6.94 -1.40 12.91
C VAL A 191 8.42 -1.14 12.64
N ALA A 192 8.80 0.13 12.56
CA ALA A 192 10.18 0.54 12.26
C ALA A 192 11.21 0.14 13.33
N SER A 193 10.76 -0.10 14.56
CA SER A 193 11.62 -0.47 15.69
C SER A 193 12.13 -1.91 15.63
N HIS A 194 11.52 -2.79 14.83
CA HIS A 194 11.85 -4.22 14.79
C HIS A 194 12.13 -4.68 13.36
N PHE A 195 12.99 -5.68 13.24
CA PHE A 195 13.47 -6.16 11.94
C PHE A 195 12.40 -6.88 11.11
N GLY A 196 11.29 -7.33 11.70
CA GLY A 196 10.16 -7.80 10.89
C GLY A 196 9.50 -6.69 10.09
N GLY A 197 9.65 -5.41 10.47
CA GLY A 197 9.19 -4.28 9.66
C GLY A 197 10.23 -3.71 8.70
N THR A 198 11.52 -4.03 8.87
CA THR A 198 12.63 -3.26 8.24
C THR A 198 13.72 -4.10 7.58
N ARG A 199 13.91 -5.38 7.96
CA ARG A 199 14.94 -6.24 7.36
C ARG A 199 14.37 -6.94 6.14
N ASN A 200 14.93 -6.61 4.99
CA ASN A 200 14.57 -7.20 3.70
C ASN A 200 15.72 -8.06 3.17
N GLY A 201 15.38 -9.14 2.45
CA GLY A 201 16.37 -9.90 1.69
C GLY A 201 16.90 -9.06 0.53
N MET A 202 18.21 -9.03 0.34
CA MET A 202 18.85 -8.31 -0.77
C MET A 202 19.87 -9.21 -1.47
N ALA A 203 19.87 -9.18 -2.80
CA ALA A 203 20.88 -9.79 -3.64
C ALA A 203 21.55 -8.74 -4.52
N ILE A 204 22.88 -8.76 -4.57
CA ILE A 204 23.67 -7.91 -5.46
C ILE A 204 24.44 -8.81 -6.42
N SER A 205 24.28 -8.58 -7.72
CA SER A 205 25.01 -9.29 -8.77
C SER A 205 25.70 -8.30 -9.69
N TRP A 206 26.98 -8.54 -9.95
CA TRP A 206 27.73 -7.82 -10.98
C TRP A 206 28.84 -8.74 -11.49
N PRO A 207 28.56 -9.64 -12.45
CA PRO A 207 29.43 -10.77 -12.76
C PRO A 207 30.87 -10.39 -13.13
N LYS A 208 31.06 -9.23 -13.77
CA LYS A 208 32.38 -8.72 -14.13
C LYS A 208 33.18 -8.22 -12.92
N ARG A 209 32.53 -7.73 -11.86
CA ARG A 209 33.18 -7.09 -10.69
C ARG A 209 33.20 -7.98 -9.44
N ILE A 210 32.11 -8.69 -9.14
CA ILE A 210 31.97 -9.54 -7.95
C ILE A 210 32.42 -10.96 -8.32
N LYS A 211 33.48 -11.44 -7.68
CA LYS A 211 34.07 -12.77 -7.96
C LYS A 211 33.57 -13.86 -7.03
N ASP A 212 33.17 -13.49 -5.82
CA ASP A 212 32.61 -14.39 -4.80
C ASP A 212 31.11 -14.64 -5.07
N ARG A 213 30.81 -15.38 -6.14
CA ARG A 213 29.43 -15.69 -6.55
C ARG A 213 28.76 -16.59 -5.51
N GLY A 214 27.58 -16.19 -5.04
CA GLY A 214 26.84 -16.90 -4.00
C GLY A 214 27.36 -16.65 -2.58
N GLY A 215 28.34 -15.75 -2.41
CA GLY A 215 28.81 -15.35 -1.10
C GLY A 215 27.75 -14.60 -0.29
N ILE A 216 27.75 -14.80 1.02
CA ILE A 216 26.84 -14.14 1.98
C ILE A 216 27.59 -12.98 2.65
N ARG A 217 26.88 -11.88 2.92
CA ARG A 217 27.38 -10.70 3.62
C ARG A 217 26.52 -10.44 4.85
N HIS A 218 27.17 -10.18 5.98
CA HIS A 218 26.50 -10.00 7.27
C HIS A 218 26.64 -8.58 7.83
N GLN A 219 27.37 -7.70 7.14
CA GLN A 219 27.58 -6.33 7.55
C GLN A 219 26.25 -5.57 7.64
N PHE A 220 26.07 -4.78 8.70
CA PHE A 220 24.87 -3.98 8.85
C PHE A 220 24.80 -2.87 7.81
N HIS A 221 23.69 -2.82 7.05
CA HIS A 221 23.43 -1.81 6.04
C HIS A 221 21.97 -1.38 6.04
N HIS A 222 21.71 -0.21 5.46
CA HIS A 222 20.38 0.39 5.35
C HIS A 222 20.10 0.82 3.90
N VAL A 223 18.83 0.98 3.51
CA VAL A 223 18.46 1.30 2.12
C VAL A 223 19.10 2.59 1.59
N ILE A 224 19.45 3.53 2.48
CA ILE A 224 20.16 4.77 2.11
C ILE A 224 21.59 4.53 1.59
N ASP A 225 22.13 3.32 1.77
CA ASP A 225 23.46 2.90 1.31
C ASP A 225 23.47 2.53 -0.19
N ILE A 226 22.29 2.36 -0.81
CA ILE A 226 22.16 1.98 -2.22
C ILE A 226 22.68 3.09 -3.14
N ALA A 227 22.24 4.33 -2.92
CA ALA A 227 22.65 5.48 -3.74
C ALA A 227 24.18 5.68 -3.79
N PRO A 228 24.91 5.77 -2.65
CA PRO A 228 26.36 5.89 -2.69
C PRO A 228 27.05 4.66 -3.28
N THR A 229 26.48 3.45 -3.12
CA THR A 229 27.02 2.23 -3.77
C THR A 229 26.95 2.34 -5.29
N ILE A 230 25.83 2.80 -5.85
CA ILE A 230 25.68 3.00 -7.30
C ILE A 230 26.66 4.07 -7.79
N LEU A 231 26.78 5.17 -7.05
CA LEU A 231 27.67 6.29 -7.42
C LEU A 231 29.16 5.88 -7.42
N GLU A 232 29.60 5.14 -6.40
CA GLU A 232 30.95 4.58 -6.37
C GLU A 232 31.17 3.61 -7.55
N ALA A 233 30.17 2.77 -7.85
CA ALA A 233 30.25 1.80 -8.96
C ALA A 233 30.42 2.46 -10.33
N VAL A 234 29.83 3.64 -10.55
CA VAL A 234 29.95 4.40 -11.80
C VAL A 234 31.05 5.48 -11.77
N GLY A 235 31.77 5.62 -10.64
CA GLY A 235 32.84 6.60 -10.48
C GLY A 235 32.37 8.06 -10.47
N VAL A 236 31.17 8.31 -9.93
CA VAL A 236 30.58 9.66 -9.85
C VAL A 236 30.51 10.12 -8.40
N GLU A 237 30.96 11.34 -8.15
CA GLU A 237 30.81 11.98 -6.84
C GLU A 237 29.44 12.67 -6.72
N PHE A 238 28.87 12.67 -5.51
CA PHE A 238 27.64 13.43 -5.26
C PHE A 238 27.94 14.92 -5.26
N PRO A 239 27.25 15.74 -6.08
CA PRO A 239 27.56 17.15 -6.17
C PRO A 239 27.13 17.90 -4.90
N GLN A 240 28.01 18.75 -4.36
CA GLN A 240 27.66 19.64 -3.23
C GLN A 240 26.60 20.69 -3.63
N GLN A 241 26.52 21.00 -4.92
CA GLN A 241 25.55 21.95 -5.49
C GLN A 241 25.05 21.45 -6.84
N PHE A 242 23.75 21.57 -7.10
CA PHE A 242 23.14 21.28 -8.39
C PHE A 242 22.25 22.44 -8.82
N ASN A 243 22.48 23.00 -10.02
CA ASN A 243 21.77 24.16 -10.54
C ASN A 243 21.66 25.34 -9.55
N GLY A 244 22.74 25.64 -8.83
CA GLY A 244 22.77 26.72 -7.84
C GLY A 244 22.21 26.34 -6.46
N VAL A 245 21.60 25.17 -6.29
CA VAL A 245 21.01 24.71 -5.03
C VAL A 245 22.00 23.82 -4.27
N ALA A 246 22.34 24.21 -3.04
CA ALA A 246 23.15 23.39 -2.15
C ALA A 246 22.40 22.08 -1.81
N GLN A 247 23.09 20.95 -1.92
CA GLN A 247 22.51 19.65 -1.64
C GLN A 247 22.75 19.24 -0.19
N LYS A 248 21.85 18.42 0.37
CA LYS A 248 22.09 17.76 1.66
C LYS A 248 23.25 16.76 1.49
N PRO A 249 24.08 16.54 2.53
CA PRO A 249 25.08 15.47 2.52
C PRO A 249 24.43 14.11 2.27
N VAL A 250 25.14 13.20 1.61
CA VAL A 250 24.70 11.80 1.51
C VAL A 250 24.97 11.12 2.86
N GLU A 251 23.92 10.67 3.56
CA GLU A 251 24.03 9.98 4.86
C GLU A 251 24.30 8.47 4.73
N GLY A 252 24.24 7.93 3.51
CA GLY A 252 24.56 6.56 3.19
C GLY A 252 26.06 6.28 3.09
N ILE A 253 26.44 5.00 3.20
CA ILE A 253 27.81 4.52 3.04
C ILE A 253 27.79 3.41 1.99
N SER A 254 28.66 3.51 0.98
CA SER A 254 28.75 2.49 -0.06
C SER A 254 29.09 1.11 0.49
N MET A 255 28.46 0.09 -0.09
CA MET A 255 28.65 -1.33 0.22
C MET A 255 29.78 -1.99 -0.58
N MET A 256 30.41 -1.28 -1.53
CA MET A 256 31.41 -1.88 -2.44
C MET A 256 32.60 -2.53 -1.72
N TYR A 257 32.95 -2.07 -0.52
CA TYR A 257 34.01 -2.68 0.30
C TYR A 257 33.74 -4.14 0.64
N THR A 258 32.47 -4.55 0.68
CA THR A 258 32.08 -5.94 0.95
C THR A 258 32.25 -6.85 -0.27
N PHE A 259 32.34 -6.30 -1.49
CA PHE A 259 32.33 -7.11 -2.71
C PHE A 259 33.58 -7.99 -2.84
N ASP A 260 34.73 -7.48 -2.39
CA ASP A 260 36.01 -8.19 -2.44
C ASP A 260 36.39 -8.86 -1.10
N GLU A 261 35.79 -8.42 0.01
CA GLU A 261 36.14 -8.88 1.36
C GLU A 261 34.88 -9.21 2.16
N ALA A 262 34.50 -10.49 2.16
CA ALA A 262 33.28 -10.96 2.83
C ALA A 262 33.27 -10.72 4.36
N ALA A 263 34.46 -10.71 4.97
CA ALA A 263 34.64 -10.52 6.41
C ALA A 263 35.06 -9.09 6.79
N ALA A 264 34.90 -8.12 5.87
CA ALA A 264 35.21 -6.73 6.17
C ALA A 264 34.36 -6.25 7.36
N LYS A 265 34.94 -5.38 8.18
CA LYS A 265 34.21 -4.76 9.30
C LYS A 265 33.13 -3.81 8.80
N ASP A 266 32.03 -3.75 9.55
CA ASP A 266 30.94 -2.82 9.33
C ASP A 266 31.45 -1.38 9.24
N ARG A 267 31.06 -0.68 8.17
CA ARG A 267 31.29 0.76 8.06
C ARG A 267 30.12 1.58 8.61
N ARG A 268 28.91 1.04 8.56
CA ARG A 268 27.73 1.64 9.20
C ARG A 268 27.62 1.10 10.61
N THR A 269 27.92 1.96 11.59
CA THR A 269 27.84 1.57 13.01
C THR A 269 26.58 2.08 13.70
N THR A 270 25.82 3.00 13.09
CA THR A 270 24.62 3.61 13.69
C THR A 270 23.52 3.83 12.65
N GLN A 271 22.27 3.55 13.02
CA GLN A 271 21.09 3.87 12.22
C GLN A 271 19.85 4.00 13.13
N TYR A 272 19.18 5.16 13.09
CA TYR A 272 17.88 5.33 13.75
C TYR A 272 16.74 4.85 12.83
N PHE A 273 15.62 4.51 13.43
CA PHE A 273 14.37 4.12 12.78
C PHE A 273 13.20 4.79 13.49
N GLU A 274 12.36 5.51 12.74
CA GLU A 274 11.13 6.08 13.29
C GLU A 274 10.03 6.04 12.23
N MET A 275 8.87 5.52 12.63
CA MET A 275 7.66 5.61 11.84
C MET A 275 6.44 5.48 12.74
N LEU A 276 5.52 6.43 12.63
CA LEU A 276 4.25 6.45 13.38
C LEU A 276 4.48 6.27 14.88
N GLY A 277 5.53 6.89 15.41
CA GLY A 277 5.87 6.85 16.83
C GLY A 277 6.62 5.60 17.28
N ASN A 278 6.81 4.56 16.44
CA ASN A 278 7.76 3.49 16.73
C ASN A 278 9.18 4.04 16.74
N GLN A 279 10.02 3.61 17.68
CA GLN A 279 11.37 4.15 17.86
C GLN A 279 12.38 3.01 17.88
N GLY A 280 13.39 3.08 17.02
CA GLY A 280 14.45 2.08 16.93
C GLY A 280 15.81 2.72 16.73
N ILE A 281 16.86 2.13 17.31
CA ILE A 281 18.24 2.56 17.08
C ILE A 281 19.16 1.35 17.10
N TYR A 282 19.84 1.14 15.98
CA TYR A 282 20.98 0.25 15.89
C TYR A 282 22.25 1.03 16.22
N HIS A 283 23.12 0.47 17.06
CA HIS A 283 24.46 0.96 17.30
C HIS A 283 25.42 -0.18 17.67
N GLU A 284 26.44 -0.43 16.84
CA GLU A 284 27.53 -1.38 17.09
C GLU A 284 27.05 -2.75 17.59
N GLY A 285 26.18 -3.40 16.82
CA GLY A 285 25.63 -4.72 17.16
C GLY A 285 24.47 -4.70 18.16
N TRP A 286 24.18 -3.56 18.80
CA TRP A 286 23.03 -3.41 19.69
C TRP A 286 21.84 -2.77 18.99
N MET A 287 20.64 -3.21 19.34
CA MET A 287 19.38 -2.63 18.87
C MET A 287 18.49 -2.32 20.07
N ALA A 288 18.12 -1.05 20.26
CA ALA A 288 17.04 -0.67 21.18
C ALA A 288 15.76 -0.45 20.35
N SER A 289 14.65 -1.00 20.82
CA SER A 289 13.37 -1.02 20.09
C SER A 289 12.22 -0.63 21.02
N ALA A 290 11.34 0.27 20.58
CA ALA A 290 10.13 0.60 21.31
C ALA A 290 8.93 0.60 20.35
N LEU A 291 8.04 -0.37 20.55
CA LEU A 291 6.82 -0.55 19.79
C LEU A 291 5.77 0.46 20.26
N ARG A 292 5.21 1.22 19.31
CA ARG A 292 4.13 2.17 19.63
C ARG A 292 2.78 1.49 19.83
N GLY A 293 2.49 0.46 19.05
CA GLY A 293 1.24 -0.29 19.10
C GLY A 293 1.15 -1.30 17.96
N VAL A 294 0.10 -2.12 17.96
CA VAL A 294 -0.06 -3.17 16.94
C VAL A 294 -0.32 -2.53 15.56
N PRO A 295 0.38 -2.97 14.49
CA PRO A 295 0.32 -2.27 13.20
C PRO A 295 -1.03 -2.40 12.48
N TRP A 296 -1.82 -3.44 12.79
CA TRP A 296 -3.16 -3.66 12.22
C TRP A 296 -4.30 -2.93 12.95
N ALA A 297 -4.02 -2.16 14.00
CA ALA A 297 -5.03 -1.28 14.60
C ALA A 297 -5.11 0.04 13.80
N SER A 298 -6.34 0.50 13.53
CA SER A 298 -6.55 1.79 12.83
C SER A 298 -6.10 2.99 13.67
N GLU A 299 -6.15 2.88 15.00
CA GLU A 299 -5.69 3.90 15.95
C GLU A 299 -5.04 3.24 17.16
N ASN A 300 -4.10 3.96 17.78
CA ASN A 300 -3.44 3.52 19.01
C ASN A 300 -4.04 4.24 20.24
N PRO A 301 -4.07 3.60 21.42
CA PRO A 301 -4.44 4.29 22.65
C PRO A 301 -3.45 5.43 22.95
N PRO A 302 -3.88 6.54 23.58
CA PRO A 302 -2.99 7.65 23.92
C PRO A 302 -1.80 7.18 24.76
N MET A 303 -0.60 7.64 24.40
CA MET A 303 0.65 7.30 25.08
C MET A 303 1.61 8.48 25.03
N ASN A 304 2.38 8.71 26.10
CA ASN A 304 3.52 9.62 26.03
C ASN A 304 4.67 8.91 25.31
N LEU A 305 5.06 9.41 24.13
CA LEU A 305 6.12 8.81 23.31
C LEU A 305 7.51 8.87 23.97
N LEU A 306 7.68 9.67 25.03
CA LEU A 306 8.92 9.70 25.82
C LEU A 306 8.98 8.61 26.90
N ASP A 307 7.83 8.02 27.26
CA ASP A 307 7.70 7.02 28.32
C ASP A 307 7.46 5.60 27.76
N MET A 308 7.67 5.40 26.45
CA MET A 308 7.42 4.10 25.83
C MET A 308 8.36 3.02 26.43
N PRO A 309 7.87 1.79 26.62
CA PRO A 309 8.71 0.70 27.05
C PRO A 309 9.70 0.35 25.94
N TRP A 310 10.99 0.35 26.29
CA TRP A 310 12.05 -0.06 25.38
C TRP A 310 12.53 -1.47 25.69
N GLU A 311 12.76 -2.22 24.62
CA GLU A 311 13.43 -3.51 24.60
C GLU A 311 14.87 -3.32 24.11
N LEU A 312 15.76 -4.24 24.49
CA LEU A 312 17.17 -4.22 24.10
C LEU A 312 17.61 -5.57 23.55
N TYR A 313 18.31 -5.57 22.42
CA TYR A 313 18.83 -6.76 21.76
C TYR A 313 20.30 -6.59 21.38
N HIS A 314 21.06 -7.68 21.44
CA HIS A 314 22.40 -7.75 20.85
C HIS A 314 22.31 -8.58 19.56
N VAL A 315 22.07 -7.91 18.43
CA VAL A 315 21.60 -8.53 17.19
C VAL A 315 22.68 -9.29 16.41
N GLU A 316 23.94 -9.14 16.79
CA GLU A 316 25.04 -10.00 16.34
C GLU A 316 24.95 -11.42 16.94
N GLU A 317 24.35 -11.56 18.13
CA GLU A 317 24.14 -12.83 18.81
C GLU A 317 22.69 -13.32 18.74
N ASP A 318 21.74 -12.40 18.53
CA ASP A 318 20.31 -12.66 18.39
C ASP A 318 19.75 -12.04 17.11
N PHE A 319 19.97 -12.74 16.00
CA PHE A 319 19.57 -12.32 14.66
C PHE A 319 18.09 -11.89 14.58
N SER A 320 17.23 -12.55 15.37
CA SER A 320 15.76 -12.45 15.33
C SER A 320 15.15 -11.41 16.27
N GLN A 321 15.93 -10.77 17.16
CA GLN A 321 15.40 -9.98 18.28
C GLN A 321 14.44 -10.81 19.16
N SER A 322 14.83 -12.02 19.52
CA SER A 322 14.01 -12.97 20.31
C SER A 322 14.13 -12.81 21.82
N THR A 323 15.23 -12.24 22.31
CA THR A 323 15.56 -12.20 23.75
C THR A 323 15.77 -10.75 24.20
N ASP A 324 14.80 -10.20 24.93
CA ASP A 324 14.93 -8.86 25.52
C ASP A 324 15.94 -8.84 26.69
N LEU A 325 16.97 -8.02 26.53
CA LEU A 325 18.07 -7.83 27.46
C LEU A 325 17.94 -6.55 28.30
N ALA A 326 16.85 -5.77 28.16
CA ALA A 326 16.68 -4.47 28.81
C ALA A 326 16.89 -4.53 30.33
N LYS A 327 16.34 -5.55 31.00
CA LYS A 327 16.49 -5.75 32.45
C LYS A 327 17.91 -6.16 32.87
N GLN A 328 18.66 -6.81 31.97
CA GLN A 328 20.01 -7.31 32.24
C GLN A 328 21.07 -6.23 31.98
N HIS A 329 20.81 -5.34 31.02
CA HIS A 329 21.72 -4.26 30.62
C HIS A 329 21.02 -2.88 30.60
N PRO A 330 20.48 -2.41 31.74
CA PRO A 330 19.71 -1.16 31.79
C PRO A 330 20.56 0.09 31.45
N GLU A 331 21.86 0.06 31.74
CA GLU A 331 22.76 1.16 31.38
C GLU A 331 22.99 1.26 29.86
N LYS A 332 23.15 0.11 29.18
CA LYS A 332 23.29 0.06 27.72
C LYS A 332 22.00 0.51 27.03
N LEU A 333 20.85 0.13 27.57
CA LEU A 333 19.58 0.63 27.06
C LEU A 333 19.48 2.15 27.21
N ALA A 334 19.79 2.70 28.38
CA ALA A 334 19.75 4.14 28.61
C ALA A 334 20.72 4.93 27.70
N GLU A 335 21.87 4.35 27.36
CA GLU A 335 22.81 4.89 26.37
C GLU A 335 22.16 4.96 24.98
N LEU A 336 21.58 3.86 24.49
CA LEU A 336 20.96 3.79 23.17
C LEU A 336 19.74 4.72 23.05
N VAL A 337 18.90 4.81 24.09
CA VAL A 337 17.76 5.74 24.08
C VAL A 337 18.22 7.20 23.93
N LYS A 338 19.31 7.59 24.62
CA LYS A 338 19.90 8.93 24.43
C LYS A 338 20.44 9.12 23.01
N LEU A 339 21.09 8.10 22.46
CA LEU A 339 21.61 8.13 21.10
C LEU A 339 20.48 8.25 20.06
N PHE A 340 19.36 7.55 20.25
CA PHE A 340 18.17 7.68 19.43
C PHE A 340 17.71 9.15 19.36
N PHE A 341 17.52 9.81 20.51
CA PHE A 341 17.09 11.21 20.51
C PHE A 341 18.12 12.18 19.93
N ALA A 342 19.41 11.88 20.06
CA ALA A 342 20.47 12.67 19.41
C ALA A 342 20.40 12.57 17.87
N GLU A 343 20.28 11.35 17.33
CA GLU A 343 20.16 11.12 15.89
C GLU A 343 18.80 11.63 15.36
N ALA A 344 17.71 11.43 16.10
CA ALA A 344 16.39 11.97 15.78
C ALA A 344 16.40 13.50 15.67
N ALA A 345 17.08 14.20 16.58
CA ALA A 345 17.26 15.64 16.50
C ALA A 345 18.13 16.04 15.30
N ARG A 346 19.24 15.33 15.06
CA ARG A 346 20.15 15.57 13.94
C ARG A 346 19.44 15.45 12.58
N TYR A 347 18.58 14.46 12.43
CA TYR A 347 17.86 14.19 11.18
C TYR A 347 16.44 14.73 11.14
N GLN A 348 16.11 15.68 12.04
CA GLN A 348 14.85 16.44 12.03
C GLN A 348 13.59 15.56 12.14
N VAL A 349 13.68 14.47 12.90
CA VAL A 349 12.58 13.54 13.19
C VAL A 349 11.63 14.13 14.24
N LEU A 350 12.12 15.05 15.08
CA LEU A 350 11.33 15.65 16.16
C LEU A 350 10.53 16.87 15.67
N PRO A 351 9.30 17.11 16.18
CA PRO A 351 8.60 16.28 17.18
C PRO A 351 8.03 14.99 16.58
N LEU A 352 7.98 13.93 17.41
CA LEU A 352 7.36 12.65 17.03
C LEU A 352 5.85 12.81 16.81
N ASP A 353 5.31 12.12 15.80
CA ASP A 353 3.89 12.13 15.45
C ASP A 353 3.39 10.71 15.16
N ASP A 354 2.64 10.16 16.12
CA ASP A 354 2.11 8.79 16.10
C ASP A 354 0.68 8.69 15.55
N ARG A 355 0.13 9.80 15.04
CA ARG A 355 -1.21 9.81 14.44
C ARG A 355 -1.25 8.92 13.19
N LYS A 356 -2.22 7.99 13.13
CA LYS A 356 -2.48 7.15 11.96
C LYS A 356 -3.51 7.82 11.04
N THR A 357 -4.80 7.53 11.19
CA THR A 357 -5.85 7.99 10.27
C THR A 357 -5.90 9.52 10.19
N ALA A 358 -5.72 10.19 11.33
CA ALA A 358 -5.72 11.65 11.38
C ALA A 358 -4.64 12.30 10.51
N ARG A 359 -3.48 11.64 10.29
CA ARG A 359 -2.38 12.15 9.45
C ARG A 359 -2.67 12.01 7.95
N LEU A 360 -3.54 11.06 7.57
CA LEU A 360 -3.99 10.86 6.19
C LEU A 360 -4.98 11.92 5.72
N ASN A 361 -5.55 12.72 6.63
CA ASN A 361 -6.46 13.80 6.26
C ASN A 361 -5.77 14.80 5.34
N VAL A 362 -6.29 14.95 4.12
CA VAL A 362 -5.76 15.86 3.09
C VAL A 362 -5.80 17.32 3.55
N ALA A 363 -6.69 17.67 4.48
CA ALA A 363 -6.76 19.01 5.08
C ALA A 363 -5.50 19.37 5.90
N ASN A 364 -4.65 18.41 6.25
CA ASN A 364 -3.35 18.67 6.90
C ASN A 364 -2.31 19.24 5.94
N ARG A 365 -2.60 19.32 4.64
CA ARG A 365 -1.68 19.80 3.59
C ARG A 365 -2.21 21.12 3.02
N PRO A 366 -1.33 22.02 2.56
CA PRO A 366 -1.76 23.23 1.85
C PRO A 366 -2.69 22.87 0.68
N SER A 367 -3.86 23.50 0.62
CA SER A 367 -4.86 23.24 -0.41
C SER A 367 -5.12 24.48 -1.25
N LEU A 368 -5.03 24.32 -2.58
CA LEU A 368 -5.36 25.38 -3.54
C LEU A 368 -6.87 25.65 -3.62
N THR A 369 -7.69 24.80 -3.01
CA THR A 369 -9.16 24.88 -3.06
C THR A 369 -9.78 25.07 -1.67
N GLU A 370 -8.98 25.43 -0.67
CA GLU A 370 -9.47 25.69 0.68
C GLU A 370 -10.57 26.78 0.67
N GLY A 371 -11.64 26.53 1.43
CA GLY A 371 -12.81 27.44 1.51
C GLY A 371 -13.71 27.46 0.27
N ARG A 372 -13.34 26.78 -0.82
CA ARG A 372 -14.15 26.74 -2.04
C ARG A 372 -15.33 25.79 -1.87
N THR A 373 -16.54 26.28 -2.17
CA THR A 373 -17.79 25.50 -2.11
C THR A 373 -18.39 25.20 -3.48
N THR A 374 -17.82 25.73 -4.56
CA THR A 374 -18.32 25.51 -5.93
C THR A 374 -17.18 25.19 -6.89
N PHE A 375 -17.25 24.03 -7.52
CA PHE A 375 -16.26 23.51 -8.47
C PHE A 375 -16.93 23.33 -9.82
N SER A 376 -16.24 23.71 -10.90
CA SER A 376 -16.76 23.53 -12.26
C SER A 376 -15.67 22.95 -13.13
N TYR A 377 -16.00 21.85 -13.80
CA TYR A 377 -15.06 21.05 -14.55
C TYR A 377 -15.52 20.87 -16.00
N PRO A 378 -14.59 20.94 -16.98
CA PRO A 378 -14.88 20.62 -18.36
C PRO A 378 -15.05 19.11 -18.53
N ASN A 379 -15.58 18.71 -19.68
CA ASN A 379 -15.59 17.32 -20.13
C ASN A 379 -14.16 16.77 -20.26
N LEU A 380 -14.00 15.45 -20.14
CA LEU A 380 -12.73 14.73 -20.28
C LEU A 380 -11.65 15.17 -19.28
N LEU A 381 -12.07 15.41 -18.04
CA LEU A 381 -11.18 15.67 -16.92
C LEU A 381 -11.07 14.44 -16.02
N ARG A 382 -9.85 14.16 -15.54
CA ARG A 382 -9.54 13.15 -14.53
C ARG A 382 -8.69 13.77 -13.42
N LEU A 383 -9.08 13.57 -12.16
CA LEU A 383 -8.38 14.11 -10.99
C LEU A 383 -8.22 13.03 -9.90
N PRO A 384 -7.06 12.91 -9.23
CA PRO A 384 -6.94 12.06 -8.05
C PRO A 384 -7.85 12.57 -6.92
N GLU A 385 -8.34 11.66 -6.05
CA GLU A 385 -9.25 12.01 -4.93
C GLU A 385 -8.72 13.20 -4.10
N GLY A 386 -7.42 13.26 -3.81
CA GLY A 386 -6.83 14.34 -3.03
C GLY A 386 -6.88 15.73 -3.69
N ALA A 387 -7.19 15.82 -4.98
CA ALA A 387 -7.40 17.06 -5.72
C ALA A 387 -8.87 17.30 -6.12
N ALA A 388 -9.74 16.34 -5.82
CA ALA A 388 -11.18 16.42 -6.01
C ALA A 388 -11.85 17.18 -4.84
N PRO A 389 -13.06 17.76 -5.03
CA PRO A 389 -13.81 18.30 -3.91
C PRO A 389 -14.18 17.20 -2.93
N ASP A 390 -14.06 17.46 -1.63
CA ASP A 390 -14.45 16.48 -0.62
C ASP A 390 -15.97 16.49 -0.40
N LEU A 391 -16.64 15.44 -0.88
CA LEU A 391 -18.09 15.25 -0.79
C LEU A 391 -18.50 14.39 0.42
N LYS A 392 -17.53 13.83 1.16
CA LYS A 392 -17.82 12.99 2.32
C LYS A 392 -18.46 13.85 3.42
N HIS A 393 -19.46 13.29 4.10
CA HIS A 393 -20.16 13.90 5.26
C HIS A 393 -20.89 15.21 4.97
N ARG A 394 -21.08 15.56 3.70
CA ARG A 394 -21.61 16.87 3.33
C ARG A 394 -22.75 16.77 2.33
N SER A 395 -23.75 17.61 2.54
CA SER A 395 -24.76 17.86 1.51
C SER A 395 -24.11 18.52 0.31
N HIS A 396 -24.48 18.07 -0.88
CA HIS A 396 -23.90 18.55 -2.11
C HIS A 396 -24.85 18.38 -3.30
N THR A 397 -24.56 19.10 -4.36
CA THR A 397 -25.28 19.01 -5.63
C THR A 397 -24.29 18.82 -6.77
N ILE A 398 -24.53 17.80 -7.60
CA ILE A 398 -23.79 17.56 -8.85
C ILE A 398 -24.72 17.96 -9.99
N SER A 399 -24.32 18.89 -10.84
CA SER A 399 -25.10 19.40 -11.97
C SER A 399 -24.33 19.31 -13.28
N ALA A 400 -24.78 18.49 -14.21
CA ALA A 400 -24.20 18.34 -15.53
C ALA A 400 -25.03 19.11 -16.57
N ARG A 401 -24.41 20.09 -17.23
CA ARG A 401 -25.02 20.79 -18.37
C ARG A 401 -24.68 20.04 -19.65
N VAL A 402 -25.70 19.46 -20.29
CA VAL A 402 -25.53 18.56 -21.44
C VAL A 402 -26.45 18.94 -22.59
N THR A 403 -26.04 18.57 -23.80
CA THR A 403 -26.91 18.47 -24.96
C THR A 403 -27.15 16.99 -25.25
N ILE A 404 -28.38 16.52 -25.10
CA ILE A 404 -28.80 15.13 -25.40
C ILE A 404 -29.29 15.06 -26.87
N PRO A 405 -28.73 14.18 -27.71
CA PRO A 405 -29.20 13.95 -29.08
C PRO A 405 -30.65 13.48 -29.15
N ALA A 406 -31.27 13.53 -30.33
CA ALA A 406 -32.68 13.15 -30.52
C ALA A 406 -32.92 11.65 -30.27
N GLU A 407 -31.92 10.83 -30.58
CA GLU A 407 -31.86 9.40 -30.34
C GLU A 407 -31.59 9.03 -28.86
N GLY A 408 -31.26 10.01 -28.02
CA GLY A 408 -30.83 9.84 -26.63
C GLY A 408 -29.30 9.81 -26.48
N ALA A 409 -28.82 9.70 -25.25
CA ALA A 409 -27.41 9.49 -24.95
C ALA A 409 -27.26 8.70 -23.66
N ASP A 410 -26.26 7.82 -23.65
CA ASP A 410 -25.77 7.13 -22.46
C ASP A 410 -24.34 7.61 -22.16
N GLY A 411 -23.88 7.34 -20.95
CA GLY A 411 -22.51 7.50 -20.52
C GLY A 411 -22.36 8.28 -19.22
N MET A 412 -21.12 8.30 -18.72
CA MET A 412 -20.78 8.87 -17.44
C MET A 412 -20.85 10.41 -17.45
N LEU A 413 -21.46 11.03 -16.45
CA LEU A 413 -21.41 12.49 -16.28
C LEU A 413 -20.35 12.87 -15.24
N PHE A 414 -20.37 12.17 -14.12
CA PHE A 414 -19.48 12.33 -12.98
C PHE A 414 -19.29 10.97 -12.33
N THR A 415 -18.06 10.56 -12.05
CA THR A 415 -17.76 9.46 -11.12
C THR A 415 -16.62 9.87 -10.21
N GLN A 416 -16.64 9.40 -8.96
CA GLN A 416 -15.48 9.36 -8.10
C GLN A 416 -15.37 7.97 -7.49
N GLY A 417 -14.29 7.25 -7.81
CA GLY A 417 -14.11 5.85 -7.44
C GLY A 417 -14.56 4.87 -8.53
N GLY A 418 -14.77 3.61 -8.13
CA GLY A 418 -15.06 2.49 -9.02
C GLY A 418 -15.68 1.29 -8.29
N ARG A 419 -15.38 0.08 -8.77
CA ARG A 419 -15.91 -1.21 -8.25
C ARG A 419 -15.72 -1.38 -6.75
N PHE A 420 -14.63 -0.83 -6.20
CA PHE A 420 -14.22 -1.05 -4.82
C PHE A 420 -14.68 0.01 -3.84
N ALA A 421 -15.23 1.14 -4.31
CA ALA A 421 -15.90 2.17 -3.52
C ALA A 421 -16.11 3.39 -4.43
N GLY A 422 -17.17 4.14 -4.20
CA GLY A 422 -17.37 5.42 -4.88
C GLY A 422 -18.82 5.77 -5.13
N TYR A 423 -19.03 6.74 -5.99
CA TYR A 423 -20.36 7.18 -6.39
C TYR A 423 -20.31 7.88 -7.74
N ALA A 424 -21.40 7.77 -8.48
CA ALA A 424 -21.48 8.26 -9.84
C ALA A 424 -22.87 8.82 -10.17
N LEU A 425 -22.87 9.78 -11.09
CA LEU A 425 -24.04 10.27 -11.80
C LEU A 425 -23.83 10.02 -13.29
N TYR A 426 -24.72 9.25 -13.91
CA TYR A 426 -24.60 8.86 -15.31
C TYR A 426 -25.95 8.68 -15.98
N VAL A 427 -25.95 8.58 -17.31
CA VAL A 427 -27.12 8.19 -18.09
C VAL A 427 -26.93 6.77 -18.59
N HIS A 428 -27.87 5.89 -18.32
CA HIS A 428 -27.85 4.50 -18.78
C HIS A 428 -29.24 4.10 -19.28
N GLU A 429 -29.31 3.54 -20.50
CA GLU A 429 -30.55 3.29 -21.23
C GLU A 429 -31.47 4.53 -21.33
N GLY A 430 -30.85 5.70 -21.43
CA GLY A 430 -31.51 7.01 -21.43
C GLY A 430 -32.06 7.46 -20.08
N LYS A 431 -31.88 6.72 -18.98
CA LYS A 431 -32.33 7.11 -17.62
C LYS A 431 -31.20 7.75 -16.83
N LEU A 432 -31.52 8.75 -16.00
CA LEU A 432 -30.55 9.33 -15.09
C LEU A 432 -30.40 8.43 -13.86
N VAL A 433 -29.16 8.05 -13.56
CA VAL A 433 -28.81 7.14 -12.47
C VAL A 433 -27.82 7.83 -11.54
N TYR A 434 -28.10 7.77 -10.24
CA TYR A 434 -27.11 8.01 -9.20
C TYR A 434 -26.85 6.69 -8.49
N HIS A 435 -25.60 6.25 -8.51
CA HIS A 435 -25.15 5.03 -7.87
C HIS A 435 -24.16 5.36 -6.76
N TYR A 436 -24.31 4.70 -5.62
CA TYR A 436 -23.41 4.81 -4.48
C TYR A 436 -22.94 3.41 -4.09
N ASN A 437 -21.64 3.19 -4.16
CA ASN A 437 -20.99 1.92 -3.85
C ASN A 437 -20.23 2.06 -2.53
N LEU A 438 -20.82 1.57 -1.43
CA LEU A 438 -20.14 1.47 -0.14
C LEU A 438 -19.23 0.26 -0.14
N ALA A 439 -18.05 0.48 -0.70
CA ALA A 439 -16.90 -0.41 -0.62
C ALA A 439 -17.08 -1.83 -1.19
N GLY A 440 -18.03 -2.01 -2.11
CA GLY A 440 -18.38 -3.33 -2.67
C GLY A 440 -19.27 -4.18 -1.77
N VAL A 441 -19.57 -3.74 -0.54
CA VAL A 441 -20.38 -4.47 0.44
C VAL A 441 -21.85 -4.09 0.37
N GLU A 442 -22.15 -2.80 0.25
CA GLU A 442 -23.51 -2.29 0.08
C GLU A 442 -23.56 -1.34 -1.13
N ARG A 443 -24.61 -1.46 -1.96
CA ARG A 443 -24.81 -0.60 -3.14
C ARG A 443 -26.20 0.01 -3.12
N PHE A 444 -26.27 1.30 -3.41
CA PHE A 444 -27.51 2.08 -3.42
C PHE A 444 -27.69 2.76 -4.77
N THR A 445 -28.81 2.50 -5.44
CA THR A 445 -29.11 3.10 -6.75
C THR A 445 -30.40 3.89 -6.67
N VAL A 446 -30.35 5.15 -7.12
CA VAL A 446 -31.53 5.98 -7.40
C VAL A 446 -31.57 6.22 -8.90
N GLN A 447 -32.67 5.87 -9.54
CA GLN A 447 -32.82 5.93 -11.00
C GLN A 447 -34.13 6.62 -11.39
N SER A 448 -34.12 7.42 -12.45
CA SER A 448 -35.34 8.01 -13.02
C SER A 448 -36.29 6.95 -13.59
N GLU A 449 -37.60 7.14 -13.41
CA GLU A 449 -38.60 6.22 -13.98
C GLU A 449 -38.60 6.24 -15.52
N GLY A 450 -38.46 7.43 -16.11
CA GLY A 450 -38.45 7.67 -17.55
C GLY A 450 -37.10 8.15 -18.08
N LYS A 451 -37.02 8.26 -19.41
CA LYS A 451 -35.84 8.79 -20.11
C LYS A 451 -35.63 10.29 -19.82
N VAL A 452 -34.38 10.72 -19.83
CA VAL A 452 -34.00 12.14 -19.78
C VAL A 452 -34.49 12.87 -21.04
N PRO A 453 -34.83 14.17 -20.96
CA PRO A 453 -35.27 14.92 -22.12
C PRO A 453 -34.11 15.15 -23.11
N THR A 454 -34.44 15.17 -24.40
CA THR A 454 -33.52 15.53 -25.48
C THR A 454 -33.27 17.04 -25.55
N GLY A 455 -32.17 17.46 -26.17
CA GLY A 455 -31.79 18.87 -26.30
C GLY A 455 -30.94 19.37 -25.13
N GLU A 456 -30.95 20.68 -24.90
CA GLU A 456 -30.20 21.31 -23.80
C GLU A 456 -30.90 21.06 -22.46
N VAL A 457 -30.22 20.37 -21.55
CA VAL A 457 -30.75 20.02 -20.22
C VAL A 457 -29.65 20.07 -19.17
N THR A 458 -30.02 20.45 -17.94
CA THR A 458 -29.19 20.27 -16.76
C THR A 458 -29.66 19.03 -16.01
N LEU A 459 -28.85 17.97 -16.00
CA LEU A 459 -29.11 16.76 -15.21
C LEU A 459 -28.44 16.91 -13.85
N LYS A 460 -29.19 16.68 -12.77
CA LYS A 460 -28.75 17.04 -11.41
C LYS A 460 -29.06 15.94 -10.41
N ALA A 461 -28.12 15.67 -9.52
CA ALA A 461 -28.33 14.94 -8.28
C ALA A 461 -28.14 15.89 -7.09
N VAL A 462 -29.12 15.91 -6.19
CA VAL A 462 -29.04 16.62 -4.90
C VAL A 462 -28.93 15.57 -3.81
N TYR A 463 -27.80 15.58 -3.10
CA TYR A 463 -27.48 14.68 -2.00
C TYR A 463 -27.58 15.46 -0.69
N VAL A 464 -28.51 15.08 0.19
CA VAL A 464 -28.72 15.73 1.49
C VAL A 464 -28.34 14.74 2.57
N THR A 465 -27.18 14.96 3.22
CA THR A 465 -26.70 14.11 4.31
C THR A 465 -27.59 14.26 5.54
N ASP A 466 -27.82 13.18 6.27
CA ASP A 466 -28.55 13.22 7.53
C ASP A 466 -27.72 13.88 8.64
N ALA A 467 -26.39 13.81 8.55
CA ALA A 467 -25.45 14.40 9.51
C ALA A 467 -24.03 14.52 8.92
N ASP A 468 -23.22 15.42 9.50
CA ASP A 468 -21.77 15.50 9.27
C ASP A 468 -21.05 14.50 10.18
N LYS A 469 -21.07 13.22 9.80
CA LYS A 469 -20.38 12.14 10.53
C LYS A 469 -20.12 10.91 9.65
N PRO A 470 -19.10 10.10 9.97
CA PRO A 470 -18.89 8.77 9.40
C PRO A 470 -20.18 7.95 9.28
N PHE A 471 -20.36 7.31 8.13
CA PHE A 471 -21.47 6.39 7.85
C PHE A 471 -22.87 7.01 7.90
N ALA A 472 -23.00 8.35 7.86
CA ALA A 472 -24.32 8.98 7.75
C ALA A 472 -25.03 8.56 6.45
N GLY A 473 -26.33 8.32 6.55
CA GLY A 473 -27.20 8.15 5.38
C GLY A 473 -27.50 9.49 4.72
N ALA A 474 -28.17 9.45 3.58
CA ALA A 474 -28.56 10.63 2.84
C ALA A 474 -29.75 10.39 1.94
N LYS A 475 -30.55 11.45 1.76
CA LYS A 475 -31.58 11.48 0.72
C LYS A 475 -30.98 11.96 -0.60
N VAL A 476 -31.28 11.26 -1.69
CA VAL A 476 -30.85 11.63 -3.04
C VAL A 476 -32.06 11.93 -3.90
N THR A 477 -32.10 13.10 -4.51
CA THR A 477 -33.16 13.50 -5.45
C THR A 477 -32.56 13.84 -6.81
N LEU A 478 -33.11 13.26 -7.87
CA LEU A 478 -32.69 13.45 -9.25
C LEU A 478 -33.58 14.45 -9.98
N PHE A 479 -32.98 15.29 -10.82
CA PHE A 479 -33.70 16.30 -11.59
C PHE A 479 -33.20 16.40 -13.04
N ALA A 480 -34.12 16.78 -13.94
CA ALA A 480 -33.81 17.40 -15.22
C ALA A 480 -34.32 18.83 -15.19
N ASN A 481 -33.41 19.80 -15.26
CA ASN A 481 -33.66 21.20 -14.94
C ASN A 481 -34.28 21.31 -13.53
N ASP A 482 -35.51 21.80 -13.43
CA ASP A 482 -36.26 21.92 -12.17
C ASP A 482 -37.27 20.79 -11.94
N ARG A 483 -37.43 19.87 -12.91
CA ARG A 483 -38.35 18.73 -12.78
C ARG A 483 -37.70 17.59 -12.02
N LYS A 484 -38.28 17.20 -10.89
CA LYS A 484 -37.92 15.97 -10.15
C LYS A 484 -38.20 14.74 -11.02
N LEU A 485 -37.20 13.87 -11.14
CA LEU A 485 -37.24 12.62 -11.90
C LEU A 485 -37.36 11.38 -11.01
N ALA A 486 -36.70 11.40 -9.85
CA ALA A 486 -36.73 10.32 -8.87
C ALA A 486 -36.22 10.82 -7.51
N GLU A 487 -36.47 10.02 -6.47
CA GLU A 487 -35.91 10.20 -5.14
C GLU A 487 -35.70 8.84 -4.50
N GLY A 488 -34.63 8.73 -3.74
CA GLY A 488 -34.30 7.53 -2.99
C GLY A 488 -33.30 7.86 -1.90
N ARG A 489 -32.61 6.82 -1.41
CA ARG A 489 -31.79 6.92 -0.21
C ARG A 489 -30.49 6.14 -0.36
N VAL A 490 -29.43 6.73 0.16
CA VAL A 490 -28.18 6.06 0.52
C VAL A 490 -28.27 5.81 2.02
N GLU A 491 -28.35 4.56 2.46
CA GLU A 491 -28.51 4.28 3.90
C GLU A 491 -27.22 4.54 4.68
N LYS A 492 -26.07 4.41 4.01
CA LYS A 492 -24.75 4.51 4.63
C LYS A 492 -23.70 5.00 3.64
N SER A 493 -22.89 5.98 4.05
CA SER A 493 -21.86 6.61 3.20
C SER A 493 -20.42 6.20 3.57
N ILE A 494 -19.49 6.41 2.64
CA ILE A 494 -18.06 6.15 2.83
C ILE A 494 -17.48 7.16 3.83
N PRO A 495 -16.78 6.69 4.90
CA PRO A 495 -16.32 7.58 5.95
C PRO A 495 -15.04 8.35 5.66
N ASN A 496 -14.01 7.73 5.07
CA ASN A 496 -12.68 8.35 5.08
C ASN A 496 -12.05 8.45 3.69
N ARG A 497 -12.04 7.34 2.93
CA ARG A 497 -11.32 7.28 1.66
C ARG A 497 -12.19 6.59 0.62
N VAL A 498 -12.39 7.24 -0.53
CA VAL A 498 -13.08 6.57 -1.64
C VAL A 498 -12.15 5.60 -2.34
N THR A 499 -10.91 6.01 -2.62
CA THR A 499 -10.00 5.20 -3.44
C THR A 499 -8.53 5.59 -3.28
N LEU A 500 -7.61 4.64 -3.50
CA LEU A 500 -6.17 4.89 -3.59
C LEU A 500 -5.68 5.01 -5.05
N ASP A 501 -6.41 4.44 -6.00
CA ASP A 501 -5.99 4.16 -7.38
C ASP A 501 -7.00 4.65 -8.44
N GLU A 502 -8.25 4.85 -8.08
CA GLU A 502 -9.29 5.47 -8.89
C GLU A 502 -9.30 7.01 -8.75
N THR A 503 -10.15 7.65 -9.55
CA THR A 503 -10.17 9.10 -9.71
C THR A 503 -11.57 9.66 -9.69
N LEU A 504 -11.65 10.99 -9.65
CA LEU A 504 -12.80 11.73 -10.13
C LEU A 504 -12.68 11.87 -11.65
N ASP A 505 -13.67 11.38 -12.39
CA ASP A 505 -13.75 11.48 -13.86
C ASP A 505 -15.02 12.26 -14.27
N ILE A 506 -14.87 13.15 -15.26
CA ILE A 506 -15.97 13.98 -15.79
C ILE A 506 -16.22 13.64 -17.26
N GLY A 507 -17.42 13.11 -17.54
CA GLY A 507 -17.87 12.78 -18.89
C GLY A 507 -17.44 11.41 -19.41
N PHE A 508 -16.73 10.63 -18.60
CA PHE A 508 -16.28 9.28 -18.91
C PHE A 508 -15.96 8.52 -17.63
N ASP A 509 -15.80 7.21 -17.75
CA ASP A 509 -15.22 6.33 -16.73
C ASP A 509 -14.23 5.41 -17.46
N THR A 510 -13.04 5.25 -16.91
CA THR A 510 -11.94 4.45 -17.49
C THR A 510 -11.25 3.51 -16.49
N GLY A 511 -11.67 3.52 -15.23
CA GLY A 511 -11.06 2.72 -14.17
C GLY A 511 -11.64 1.32 -14.11
N THR A 512 -12.34 1.04 -13.01
CA THR A 512 -13.24 -0.09 -12.83
C THR A 512 -14.68 0.45 -12.76
N PRO A 513 -15.66 -0.30 -13.29
CA PRO A 513 -17.02 0.24 -13.36
C PRO A 513 -17.59 0.35 -11.94
N ILE A 514 -18.21 1.48 -11.60
CA ILE A 514 -18.87 1.71 -10.31
C ILE A 514 -20.05 0.74 -10.12
N ASN A 515 -20.67 0.34 -11.23
CA ASN A 515 -21.79 -0.57 -11.31
C ASN A 515 -21.63 -1.48 -12.53
N ASP A 516 -22.11 -2.71 -12.45
CA ASP A 516 -21.87 -3.75 -13.47
C ASP A 516 -22.83 -3.66 -14.67
N ASP A 517 -23.60 -2.57 -14.78
CA ASP A 517 -24.58 -2.34 -15.84
C ASP A 517 -24.00 -1.66 -17.10
N TYR A 518 -22.72 -1.28 -17.08
CA TYR A 518 -22.05 -0.70 -18.25
C TYR A 518 -20.64 -1.24 -18.49
N GLU A 519 -20.17 -1.09 -19.73
CA GLU A 519 -18.81 -1.44 -20.14
C GLU A 519 -17.91 -0.20 -20.19
N LEU A 520 -16.62 -0.41 -19.91
CA LEU A 520 -15.60 0.61 -19.98
C LEU A 520 -14.89 0.65 -21.34
N PRO A 521 -14.43 1.84 -21.81
CA PRO A 521 -14.66 3.15 -21.20
C PRO A 521 -16.11 3.63 -21.42
N PHE A 522 -16.75 4.14 -20.36
CA PHE A 522 -18.15 4.57 -20.42
C PHE A 522 -18.29 6.06 -20.76
N LEU A 523 -17.96 6.38 -22.01
CA LEU A 523 -17.97 7.74 -22.56
C LEU A 523 -19.40 8.29 -22.69
N PHE A 524 -19.61 9.55 -22.27
CA PHE A 524 -20.86 10.25 -22.54
C PHE A 524 -21.06 10.52 -24.03
N LYS A 525 -22.14 9.97 -24.58
CA LYS A 525 -22.50 10.03 -26.01
C LYS A 525 -23.26 11.29 -26.41
N GLY A 526 -23.51 12.20 -25.46
CA GLY A 526 -24.00 13.55 -25.73
C GLY A 526 -22.88 14.59 -25.68
N ARG A 527 -23.22 15.87 -25.76
CA ARG A 527 -22.26 16.96 -25.52
C ARG A 527 -22.30 17.38 -24.05
N LEU A 528 -21.28 17.03 -23.27
CA LEU A 528 -21.11 17.56 -21.90
C LEU A 528 -20.39 18.91 -21.95
N LYS A 529 -21.05 19.99 -21.50
CA LYS A 529 -20.46 21.33 -21.47
C LYS A 529 -19.62 21.54 -20.21
N ALA A 530 -20.19 21.19 -19.06
CA ALA A 530 -19.51 21.26 -17.77
C ALA A 530 -20.30 20.46 -16.72
N VAL A 531 -19.58 19.97 -15.71
CA VAL A 531 -20.15 19.52 -14.44
C VAL A 531 -19.82 20.55 -13.37
N THR A 532 -20.83 20.99 -12.64
CA THR A 532 -20.68 21.86 -11.47
C THR A 532 -21.04 21.09 -10.21
N ILE A 533 -20.15 21.12 -9.23
CA ILE A 533 -20.34 20.54 -7.91
C ILE A 533 -20.45 21.68 -6.91
N LYS A 534 -21.54 21.70 -6.15
CA LYS A 534 -21.77 22.67 -5.09
C LYS A 534 -21.83 21.93 -3.76
N LEU A 535 -21.02 22.36 -2.80
CA LEU A 535 -21.03 21.91 -1.42
C LEU A 535 -21.90 22.87 -0.61
N ASP A 536 -22.77 22.33 0.24
CA ASP A 536 -23.55 23.13 1.19
C ASP A 536 -22.81 23.30 2.53
#